data_AF-A0A6G1S075-F1
#
_entry.id   AF-A0A6G1S075-F1
#
_cell.length_a   1.000
_cell.length_b   1.000
_cell.length_c   1.000
_cell.angle_alpha   90.00
_cell.angle_beta   90.00
_cell.angle_gamma   90.00
#
_symmetry.space_group_name_H-M   'P 1'
#
loop_
_entity.id
_entity.type
_entity.pdbx_description
1 polymer ?
#
loop_
_entity_poly.entity_id
_entity_poly.type
_entity_poly.pdbx_seq_one_letter_code
_entity_poly.pdbx_strand_id
1 'polypeptide(L)'
;GRASPSMAAAAGLLCRGPLFLRRSTWRSFASQTDGEARVTRVLREKFPRASAIKVVDISGGCGAMYEIHIESEEFREKRTVQQHQMVNQALSEEIKSMHGLRIFTSTPKP
;
A
#
# COMPACT_ATOMS: atom_id res chain seq x y z
N GLY A 1 -35.31 -52.45 -0.24
CA GLY A 1 -35.31 -51.44 0.82
C GLY A 1 -36.13 -50.25 0.34
N ARG A 2 -37.13 -49.85 1.14
CA ARG A 2 -38.14 -48.83 0.81
C ARG A 2 -37.55 -47.44 0.58
N ALA A 3 -38.12 -46.73 -0.38
CA ALA A 3 -38.07 -45.28 -0.47
C ALA A 3 -38.84 -44.64 0.69
N SER A 4 -38.42 -43.43 1.10
CA SER A 4 -39.18 -42.52 1.95
C SER A 4 -38.79 -41.06 1.65
N PRO A 5 -39.69 -40.08 1.91
CA PRO A 5 -39.94 -38.93 1.03
C PRO A 5 -39.83 -37.56 1.74
N SER A 6 -40.06 -36.47 0.97
CA SER A 6 -40.76 -35.19 1.29
C SER A 6 -40.47 -34.47 2.64
N MET A 7 -40.24 -33.16 2.72
CA MET A 7 -41.25 -32.09 2.53
C MET A 7 -40.57 -30.70 2.43
N ALA A 8 -41.20 -29.84 1.65
CA ALA A 8 -40.91 -28.42 1.46
C ALA A 8 -41.26 -27.53 2.68
N ALA A 9 -40.73 -26.31 2.73
CA ALA A 9 -41.52 -25.08 2.91
C ALA A 9 -40.68 -23.82 2.72
N ALA A 10 -41.18 -22.95 1.84
CA ALA A 10 -40.70 -21.61 1.59
C ALA A 10 -41.14 -20.65 2.71
N ALA A 11 -40.30 -19.65 2.99
CA ALA A 11 -40.74 -18.39 3.56
C ALA A 11 -39.94 -17.27 2.88
N GLY A 12 -40.55 -16.65 1.87
CA GLY A 12 -40.06 -15.40 1.33
C GLY A 12 -40.25 -14.29 2.36
N LEU A 13 -39.26 -13.40 2.46
CA LEU A 13 -39.54 -12.01 2.75
C LEU A 13 -38.71 -11.15 1.80
N LEU A 14 -39.43 -10.58 0.84
CA LEU A 14 -39.01 -9.45 0.03
C LEU A 14 -38.66 -8.30 0.96
N CYS A 15 -37.45 -7.75 0.85
CA CYS A 15 -37.19 -6.36 1.21
C CYS A 15 -36.44 -5.68 0.06
N ARG A 16 -37.16 -4.76 -0.58
CA ARG A 16 -36.71 -3.82 -1.59
C ARG A 16 -35.79 -2.79 -0.95
N GLY A 17 -34.76 -2.35 -1.68
CA GLY A 17 -34.17 -1.01 -1.52
C GLY A 17 -32.67 -0.98 -1.18
N PRO A 18 -31.89 -0.07 -1.79
CA PRO A 18 -30.43 -0.04 -1.66
C PRO A 18 -30.02 0.72 -0.40
N LEU A 19 -29.45 0.03 0.58
CA LEU A 19 -28.75 0.68 1.68
C LEU A 19 -27.37 1.12 1.20
N PHE A 20 -27.34 2.31 0.60
CA PHE A 20 -26.20 3.21 0.65
C PHE A 20 -25.84 3.45 2.14
N LEU A 21 -24.93 2.65 2.70
CA LEU A 21 -24.23 3.03 3.92
C LEU A 21 -23.13 4.03 3.56
N ARG A 22 -23.56 5.28 3.43
CA ARG A 22 -22.71 6.44 3.47
C ARG A 22 -22.61 6.92 4.92
N ARG A 23 -21.54 6.57 5.64
CA ARG A 23 -20.97 7.45 6.67
C ARG A 23 -19.56 7.04 7.09
N SER A 24 -18.60 7.76 6.53
CA SER A 24 -17.55 8.47 7.28
C SER A 24 -16.91 7.69 8.43
N THR A 25 -16.14 6.64 8.13
CA THR A 25 -15.01 6.37 9.03
C THR A 25 -14.08 7.56 8.90
N TRP A 26 -13.83 8.20 10.04
CA TRP A 26 -12.84 9.25 10.18
C TRP A 26 -11.65 8.94 9.29
N ARG A 27 -11.35 9.90 8.41
CA ARG A 27 -10.06 9.98 7.75
C ARG A 27 -9.07 10.03 8.89
N SER A 28 -8.51 8.86 9.27
CA SER A 28 -7.49 8.78 10.29
C SER A 28 -6.44 9.80 9.87
N PHE A 29 -6.24 10.80 10.72
CA PHE A 29 -5.01 11.56 10.71
C PHE A 29 -3.93 10.48 10.82
N ALA A 30 -3.27 10.16 9.71
CA ALA A 30 -2.20 9.19 9.71
C ALA A 30 -1.11 9.81 10.59
N SER A 31 -1.07 9.40 11.86
CA SER A 31 0.05 9.70 12.73
C SER A 31 1.25 9.05 12.08
N GLN A 32 2.20 9.87 11.67
CA GLN A 32 3.41 9.41 11.01
C GLN A 32 4.03 8.30 11.86
N THR A 33 4.19 7.11 11.29
CA THR A 33 4.69 5.93 12.00
C THR A 33 6.21 6.01 12.11
N ASP A 34 6.78 5.40 13.16
CA ASP A 34 8.24 5.26 13.27
C ASP A 34 8.86 4.55 12.06
N GLY A 35 8.10 3.67 11.39
CA GLY A 35 8.51 2.99 10.17
C GLY A 35 8.71 3.94 9.00
N GLU A 36 7.80 4.89 8.77
CA GLU A 36 7.95 5.90 7.71
C GLU A 36 9.22 6.72 7.90
N ALA A 37 9.54 7.11 9.14
CA ALA A 37 10.75 7.86 9.45
C ALA A 37 12.03 7.06 9.16
N ARG A 38 12.06 5.77 9.52
CA ARG A 38 13.20 4.88 9.24
C ARG A 38 13.41 4.68 7.74
N VAL A 39 12.34 4.33 7.02
CA VAL A 39 12.38 4.13 5.55
C VAL A 39 12.85 5.41 4.86
N THR A 40 12.31 6.57 5.27
CA THR A 40 12.70 7.86 4.70
C THR A 40 14.19 8.16 4.91
N ARG A 41 14.75 7.85 6.09
CA ARG A 41 16.17 8.04 6.39
C ARG A 41 17.05 7.18 5.49
N VAL A 42 16.75 5.88 5.39
CA VAL A 42 17.51 4.95 4.54
C VAL A 42 17.49 5.40 3.08
N LEU A 43 16.33 5.83 2.56
CA LEU A 43 16.22 6.32 1.19
C LEU A 43 17.04 7.59 0.96
N ARG A 44 17.06 8.52 1.92
CA ARG A 44 17.87 9.74 1.83
C ARG A 44 19.37 9.44 1.80
N GLU A 45 19.81 8.45 2.57
CA GLU A 45 21.21 8.01 2.58
C GLU A 45 21.61 7.31 1.27
N LYS A 46 20.71 6.49 0.72
CA LYS A 46 20.97 5.72 -0.51
C LYS A 46 20.84 6.54 -1.79
N PHE A 47 19.96 7.55 -1.80
CA PHE A 47 19.69 8.41 -2.95
C PHE A 47 19.96 9.89 -2.59
N PRO A 48 21.23 10.30 -2.48
CA PRO A 48 21.57 11.68 -2.09
C PRO A 48 21.19 12.71 -3.16
N ARG A 49 21.01 12.29 -4.43
CA ARG A 49 20.53 13.13 -5.54
C ARG A 49 19.02 13.13 -5.72
N ALA A 50 18.27 12.56 -4.77
CA ALA A 50 16.83 12.61 -4.80
C ALA A 50 16.31 14.04 -4.53
N SER A 51 15.53 14.57 -5.46
CA SER A 51 14.86 15.86 -5.33
C SER A 51 13.68 15.79 -4.36
N ALA A 52 12.94 14.68 -4.38
CA ALA A 52 11.82 14.46 -3.47
C ALA A 52 11.73 12.99 -3.04
N ILE A 53 11.49 12.78 -1.75
CA ILE A 53 11.22 11.45 -1.18
C ILE A 53 9.99 11.59 -0.29
N LYS A 54 8.97 10.78 -0.59
CA LYS A 54 7.74 10.70 0.20
C LYS A 54 7.42 9.24 0.51
N VAL A 55 7.24 8.95 1.78
CA VAL A 55 6.84 7.63 2.28
C VAL A 55 5.49 7.81 2.99
N VAL A 56 4.54 6.94 2.70
CA VAL A 56 3.19 6.97 3.27
C VAL A 56 2.80 5.56 3.71
N ASP A 57 2.39 5.40 4.96
CA ASP A 57 1.78 4.19 5.48
C ASP A 57 0.35 4.05 4.92
N ILE A 58 0.12 2.95 4.22
CA ILE A 58 -1.19 2.58 3.65
C ILE A 58 -1.82 1.41 4.39
N SER A 59 -1.22 0.97 5.50
CA SER A 59 -1.75 -0.07 6.38
C SER A 59 -2.65 0.45 7.50
N GLY A 60 -2.83 1.78 7.60
CA GLY A 60 -3.70 2.40 8.59
C GLY A 60 -3.11 2.49 10.00
N GLY A 61 -1.78 2.57 10.12
CA GLY A 61 -1.07 2.74 11.39
C GLY A 61 -0.43 1.46 11.96
N CYS A 62 -0.57 0.33 11.25
CA CYS A 62 0.09 -0.93 11.64
C CYS A 62 1.56 -0.97 11.17
N GLY A 63 1.93 -0.14 10.20
CA GLY A 63 3.25 -0.17 9.59
C GLY A 63 3.55 -1.46 8.83
N ALA A 64 2.53 -2.13 8.30
CA ALA A 64 2.68 -3.38 7.56
C ALA A 64 2.90 -3.14 6.05
N MET A 65 2.45 -2.00 5.51
CA MET A 65 2.47 -1.73 4.08
C MET A 65 2.65 -0.24 3.80
N TYR A 66 3.62 0.09 2.94
CA TYR A 66 3.97 1.48 2.66
C TYR A 66 4.01 1.75 1.16
N GLU A 67 3.75 3.00 0.84
CA GLU A 67 3.85 3.55 -0.49
C GLU A 67 4.98 4.57 -0.53
N ILE A 68 5.89 4.40 -1.48
CA ILE A 68 7.13 5.14 -1.58
C ILE A 68 7.18 5.82 -2.93
N HIS A 69 7.33 7.15 -2.91
CA HIS A 69 7.49 7.98 -4.08
C HIS A 69 8.87 8.63 -4.03
N ILE A 70 9.70 8.35 -5.04
CA ILE A 70 11.05 8.88 -5.14
C ILE A 70 11.22 9.57 -6.47
N GLU A 71 11.61 10.83 -6.40
CA GLU A 71 12.00 11.64 -7.54
C GLU A 71 13.50 11.90 -7.46
N SER A 72 14.26 11.39 -8.43
CA SER A 72 15.73 11.50 -8.45
C SER A 72 16.28 11.58 -9.86
N GLU A 73 17.34 12.37 -10.04
CA GLU A 73 18.08 12.45 -11.31
C GLU A 73 18.79 11.14 -11.64
N GLU A 74 19.13 10.32 -10.63
CA GLU A 74 19.80 9.01 -10.82
C GLU A 74 18.95 8.03 -11.63
N PHE A 75 17.64 8.24 -11.71
CA PHE A 75 16.73 7.40 -12.47
C PHE A 75 16.67 7.72 -13.96
N ARG A 76 17.25 8.85 -14.41
CA ARG A 76 17.14 9.36 -15.79
C ARG A 76 17.67 8.40 -16.84
N GLU A 77 18.70 7.63 -16.51
CA GLU A 77 19.34 6.68 -17.44
C GLU A 77 19.00 5.21 -17.13
N LYS A 78 18.00 4.97 -16.27
CA LYS A 78 17.62 3.63 -15.82
C LYS A 78 16.23 3.27 -16.32
N ARG A 79 16.02 2.00 -16.65
CA ARG A 79 14.67 1.47 -16.93
C ARG A 79 13.87 1.34 -15.64
N THR A 80 12.54 1.41 -15.71
CA THR A 80 11.64 1.29 -14.54
C THR A 80 11.95 0.08 -13.65
N VAL A 81 12.22 -1.09 -14.25
CA VAL A 81 12.59 -2.29 -13.50
C VAL A 81 13.89 -2.10 -12.72
N GLN A 82 14.90 -1.46 -13.32
CA GLN A 82 16.18 -1.18 -12.64
C GLN A 82 16.00 -0.16 -11.53
N GLN A 83 15.18 0.88 -11.74
CA GLN A 83 14.85 1.86 -10.71
C GLN A 83 14.22 1.16 -9.49
N HIS A 84 13.21 0.32 -9.73
CA HIS A 84 12.58 -0.45 -8.65
C HIS A 84 13.54 -1.43 -7.97
N GLN A 85 14.45 -2.05 -8.72
CA GLN A 85 15.50 -2.91 -8.14
C GLN A 85 16.45 -2.13 -7.23
N MET A 86 16.86 -0.92 -7.62
CA MET A 86 17.71 -0.06 -6.80
C MET A 86 17.01 0.31 -5.48
N VAL A 87 15.72 0.66 -5.55
CA VAL A 87 14.92 0.98 -4.35
C VAL A 87 14.73 -0.25 -3.47
N ASN A 88 14.43 -1.41 -4.06
CA ASN A 88 14.32 -2.67 -3.33
C ASN A 88 15.64 -3.06 -2.65
N GLN A 89 16.79 -2.84 -3.29
CA GLN A 89 18.09 -3.07 -2.68
C GLN A 89 18.33 -2.12 -1.51
N ALA A 90 18.05 -0.83 -1.68
CA ALA A 90 18.18 0.17 -0.62
C ALA A 90 17.34 -0.18 0.61
N LEU A 91 16.16 -0.76 0.40
CA LEU A 91 15.21 -1.10 1.46
C LEU A 91 15.22 -2.58 1.86
N SER A 92 16.09 -3.40 1.28
CA SER A 92 16.07 -4.85 1.47
C SER A 92 16.20 -5.30 2.92
N GLU A 93 16.89 -4.51 3.76
CA GLU A 93 17.03 -4.76 5.19
C GLU A 93 15.77 -4.37 5.97
N GLU A 94 15.12 -3.25 5.62
CA GLU A 94 13.92 -2.76 6.29
C GLU A 94 12.67 -3.59 5.89
N ILE A 95 12.56 -3.99 4.61
CA ILE A 95 11.43 -4.76 4.05
C ILE A 95 11.27 -6.13 4.66
N LYS A 96 12.33 -6.74 5.23
CA LYS A 96 12.23 -8.06 5.87
C LYS A 96 11.17 -8.13 6.97
N SER A 97 10.84 -6.97 7.57
CA SER A 97 9.81 -6.84 8.60
C SER A 97 8.43 -6.42 8.06
N MET A 98 8.33 -6.04 6.79
CA MET A 98 7.15 -5.40 6.16
C MET A 98 6.41 -6.42 5.27
N HIS A 99 5.07 -6.38 5.25
CA HIS A 99 4.26 -7.30 4.43
C HIS A 99 4.30 -6.95 2.93
N GLY A 100 4.53 -5.69 2.58
CA GLY A 100 4.63 -5.26 1.19
C GLY A 100 4.94 -3.77 1.02
N LEU A 101 5.37 -3.40 -0.18
CA LEU A 101 5.65 -2.03 -0.57
C LEU A 101 5.11 -1.73 -1.96
N ARG A 102 4.72 -0.47 -2.18
CA ARG A 102 4.48 0.10 -3.50
C ARG A 102 5.53 1.14 -3.79
N ILE A 103 6.21 1.00 -4.93
CA ILE A 103 7.31 1.88 -5.32
C ILE A 103 6.90 2.64 -6.57
N PHE A 104 7.02 3.95 -6.50
CA PHE A 104 6.85 4.87 -7.60
C PHE A 104 8.14 5.66 -7.76
N THR A 105 8.79 5.49 -8.92
CA THR A 105 9.99 6.24 -9.27
C THR A 105 9.67 7.21 -10.40
N SER A 106 10.23 8.42 -10.30
CA SER A 106 10.08 9.46 -11.31
C SER A 106 11.38 10.24 -11.45
N THR A 107 11.58 10.84 -12.61
CA THR A 107 12.72 11.73 -12.87
C THR A 107 12.24 13.16 -12.78
N PRO A 108 12.95 14.05 -12.07
CA PRO A 108 12.59 15.46 -12.02
C PRO A 108 12.56 16.05 -13.42
N LYS A 109 11.49 16.79 -13.73
CA LYS A 109 11.39 17.53 -14.99
C LYS A 109 12.35 18.72 -14.92
N PRO A 110 13.11 19.00 -15.99
CA PRO A 110 14.00 20.14 -16.08
C PRO A 110 13.25 21.47 -16.09
#